data_AF-A0A5M9I0U5-F1
#
_entry.id   AF-A0A5M9I0U5-F1
#
_cell.length_a   1.000
_cell.length_b   1.000
_cell.length_c   1.000
_cell.angle_alpha   90.00
_cell.angle_beta   90.00
_cell.angle_gamma   90.00
#
_symmetry.space_group_name_H-M   'P 1'
#
loop_
_entity.id
_entity.type
_entity.pdbx_description
1 polymer ?
#
loop_
_entity_poly.entity_id
_entity_poly.type
_entity_poly.pdbx_seq_one_letter_code
_entity_poly.pdbx_strand_id
1 'polypeptide(L)'
;MKKIRRKTALLLAAALAFSQVACVQAAGNIGSDMTGTGKADGTYVMEETYVNPLYEDVVTESELKTVTAGSNENGIALYSDIDDGQISEEEYADTIEEAAEVIREGMKKREQTVSVHYKTPEEPTKALLREIAAQALIHTGIPDEGDYLQWQYAGWDCSGQGQVLENMYYMTFTYTYTYYTTYEQESVVDEQVRAVLDKLDVYDSSEYEKAKAVYDYICDTVSYDYDNLDNSDYKLKYTAYAALMDHKAVCQGYALLYYRMALELGLDSRVISGTGNGDAHGWNIVCLDGLYYDLDTTWDAGNTEYSYFLKCEADFSDHIRDAEYMTDEFNAAYPMSPVSYVIKDDEENPDDGDDADDGENPDDGENPDEGNNPDEGENPDDFTGLRKMDDGVWYYFVNGAVQNDYTGLVKYTSGSWYYVENGRIDYGKTGLIKHVSGSWYYVEKGRMQSNYTGLVKHTTGSWYYVVKGKIDYSATGLIKHVSGSWYYVKEGRMQSSYTGLVKHTTGSWYYVEKGRMKSNYTGLARHTSGTWYYVVKGKWNSSYNGIVKYNGKSYNVRQGRKV
;
A
#
# COMPACT_ATOMS: atom_id res chain seq x y z
N MET A 1 11.61 42.57 29.15
CA MET A 1 11.51 43.21 27.82
C MET A 1 12.83 43.08 27.07
N LYS A 2 12.98 42.08 26.20
CA LYS A 2 13.99 42.05 25.13
C LYS A 2 13.38 41.29 23.95
N LYS A 3 12.81 42.04 23.00
CA LYS A 3 12.25 41.53 21.74
C LYS A 3 13.33 41.55 20.66
N ILE A 4 13.47 40.39 20.01
CA ILE A 4 13.44 40.19 18.55
C ILE A 4 14.54 40.89 17.74
N ARG A 5 15.43 40.07 17.19
CA ARG A 5 15.99 40.15 15.82
C ARG A 5 16.58 38.79 15.44
N ARG A 6 15.73 37.85 14.99
CA ARG A 6 16.16 36.72 14.15
C ARG A 6 16.27 37.26 12.73
N LYS A 7 17.47 37.22 12.15
CA LYS A 7 17.74 37.49 10.73
C LYS A 7 18.50 36.28 10.20
N THR A 8 17.86 35.59 9.25
CA THR A 8 18.46 34.97 8.06
C THR A 8 19.74 34.16 8.28
N ALA A 9 19.60 32.85 8.51
CA ALA A 9 20.54 31.86 8.01
C ALA A 9 19.97 31.35 6.68
N LEU A 10 20.62 31.72 5.58
CA LEU A 10 20.34 31.24 4.24
C LEU A 10 20.60 29.73 4.17
N LEU A 11 19.63 28.98 3.66
CA LEU A 11 19.80 27.63 3.15
C LEU A 11 20.85 27.65 2.04
N LEU A 12 21.85 26.77 2.14
CA LEU A 12 22.76 26.47 1.05
C LEU A 12 23.24 25.02 1.16
N ALA A 13 22.33 24.09 0.86
CA ALA A 13 22.65 22.74 0.41
C ALA A 13 21.49 22.27 -0.46
N ALA A 14 21.81 21.72 -1.63
CA ALA A 14 20.89 21.28 -2.70
C ALA A 14 20.23 22.39 -3.54
N ALA A 15 21.05 23.22 -4.20
CA ALA A 15 20.65 23.83 -5.47
C ALA A 15 21.73 23.53 -6.51
N LEU A 16 21.45 22.62 -7.45
CA LEU A 16 21.90 22.63 -8.86
C LEU A 16 21.56 21.30 -9.58
N ALA A 17 20.31 21.14 -10.06
CA ALA A 17 19.98 20.64 -11.41
C ALA A 17 18.46 20.46 -11.55
N PHE A 18 17.80 21.42 -12.20
CA PHE A 18 16.48 21.17 -12.79
C PHE A 18 16.65 20.50 -14.16
N SER A 19 15.64 19.70 -14.52
CA SER A 19 15.25 19.25 -15.87
C SER A 19 15.75 17.86 -16.33
N GLN A 20 15.00 16.79 -16.03
CA GLN A 20 14.14 16.11 -17.02
C GLN A 20 13.41 14.85 -16.49
N VAL A 21 12.09 14.82 -16.76
CA VAL A 21 11.22 13.66 -17.03
C VAL A 21 10.73 12.80 -15.85
N ALA A 22 9.42 12.98 -15.62
CA ALA A 22 8.46 12.19 -14.86
C ALA A 22 8.68 10.67 -14.83
N CYS A 23 8.45 10.06 -13.66
CA CYS A 23 8.41 8.61 -13.41
C CYS A 23 7.29 7.87 -14.17
N VAL A 24 6.48 8.55 -15.00
CA VAL A 24 5.45 7.92 -15.86
C VAL A 24 5.85 7.90 -17.35
N GLN A 25 7.06 8.36 -17.72
CA GLN A 25 7.58 8.33 -19.10
C GLN A 25 8.88 7.52 -19.31
N ALA A 26 9.10 6.46 -18.53
CA ALA A 26 10.25 5.56 -18.74
C ALA A 26 10.26 4.85 -20.12
N ALA A 27 9.20 4.95 -20.93
CA ALA A 27 9.12 4.39 -22.28
C ALA A 27 9.24 5.41 -23.44
N GLY A 28 9.57 6.69 -23.18
CA GLY A 28 9.28 7.77 -24.14
C GLY A 28 10.30 8.88 -24.31
N ASN A 29 11.61 8.62 -24.36
CA ASN A 29 12.49 9.52 -25.12
C ASN A 29 13.77 8.82 -25.59
N ILE A 30 13.88 8.70 -26.91
CA ILE A 30 14.91 7.94 -27.64
C ILE A 30 16.12 8.86 -27.77
N GLY A 31 17.04 8.78 -26.81
CA GLY A 31 18.42 9.22 -26.95
C GLY A 31 19.22 8.13 -27.62
N SER A 32 19.58 8.32 -28.88
CA SER A 32 20.40 7.39 -29.66
C SER A 32 21.82 7.31 -29.10
N ASP A 33 22.15 6.22 -28.40
CA ASP A 33 23.48 5.65 -28.48
C ASP A 33 23.42 4.13 -28.54
N MET A 34 23.98 3.59 -29.62
CA MET A 34 23.90 2.19 -30.00
C MET A 34 25.00 1.34 -29.35
N THR A 35 24.67 0.05 -29.23
CA THR A 35 25.52 -1.16 -29.21
C THR A 35 26.04 -1.63 -27.84
N GLY A 36 25.57 -2.83 -27.43
CA GLY A 36 26.19 -3.54 -26.31
C GLY A 36 25.51 -4.83 -25.83
N THR A 37 24.74 -5.56 -26.64
CA THR A 37 24.33 -6.94 -26.30
C THR A 37 25.38 -7.89 -26.87
N GLY A 38 26.19 -8.49 -26.00
CA GLY A 38 27.25 -9.41 -26.41
C GLY A 38 26.69 -10.82 -26.56
N LYS A 39 26.71 -11.38 -27.78
CA LYS A 39 26.54 -12.82 -28.01
C LYS A 39 27.90 -13.49 -27.89
N ALA A 40 28.24 -14.01 -26.72
CA ALA A 40 29.29 -15.01 -26.60
C ALA A 40 28.61 -16.38 -26.48
N ASP A 41 28.93 -17.29 -27.41
CA ASP A 41 28.54 -18.72 -27.42
C ASP A 41 27.06 -19.17 -27.39
N GLY A 42 26.09 -18.25 -27.35
CA GLY A 42 24.67 -18.60 -27.15
C GLY A 42 24.10 -18.05 -25.84
N THR A 43 24.97 -17.48 -25.02
CA THR A 43 24.67 -16.77 -23.78
C THR A 43 24.41 -15.28 -24.07
N TYR A 44 23.35 -14.72 -23.49
CA TYR A 44 23.02 -13.29 -23.50
C TYR A 44 23.52 -12.65 -22.21
N VAL A 45 24.18 -11.50 -22.29
CA VAL A 45 24.65 -10.74 -21.13
C VAL A 45 24.26 -9.27 -21.26
N MET A 46 23.78 -8.67 -20.19
CA MET A 46 23.43 -7.25 -20.09
C MET A 46 23.77 -6.69 -18.70
N GLU A 47 24.10 -5.40 -18.65
CA GLU A 47 24.37 -4.69 -17.40
C GLU A 47 23.70 -3.32 -17.42
N GLU A 48 23.13 -2.93 -16.29
CA GLU A 48 22.43 -1.67 -16.11
C GLU A 48 22.62 -1.16 -14.68
N THR A 49 22.94 0.12 -14.53
CA THR A 49 23.03 0.75 -13.21
C THR A 49 22.02 1.87 -13.17
N TYR A 50 21.25 1.92 -12.09
CA TYR A 50 20.26 2.95 -11.84
C TYR A 50 20.57 3.63 -10.51
N VAL A 51 20.86 4.93 -10.60
CA VAL A 51 20.83 5.81 -9.43
C VAL A 51 19.42 6.34 -9.32
N ASN A 52 18.82 6.24 -8.13
CA ASN A 52 17.53 6.84 -7.88
C ASN A 52 17.68 8.36 -8.06
N PRO A 53 16.91 9.02 -8.96
CA PRO A 53 17.04 10.44 -9.26
C PRO A 53 16.96 11.33 -8.01
N LEU A 54 16.24 10.87 -6.98
CA LEU A 54 16.13 11.56 -5.68
C LEU A 54 17.48 11.72 -4.96
N TYR A 55 18.48 10.92 -5.34
CA TYR A 55 19.77 10.80 -4.67
C TYR A 55 20.96 10.91 -5.63
N GLU A 56 20.75 11.40 -6.86
CA GLU A 56 21.81 11.51 -7.88
C GLU A 56 22.98 12.41 -7.45
N ASP A 57 22.70 13.42 -6.61
CA ASP A 57 23.71 14.31 -6.02
C ASP A 57 24.41 13.71 -4.78
N VAL A 58 23.88 12.58 -4.29
CA VAL A 58 24.17 12.03 -2.97
C VAL A 58 24.85 10.65 -3.07
N VAL A 59 24.65 9.95 -4.19
CA VAL A 59 25.25 8.66 -4.53
C VAL A 59 25.59 8.63 -6.02
N THR A 60 26.82 8.23 -6.34
CA THR A 60 27.33 8.10 -7.70
C THR A 60 27.15 6.68 -8.24
N GLU A 61 27.09 6.53 -9.57
CA GLU A 61 27.09 5.19 -10.20
C GLU A 61 28.29 4.33 -9.77
N SER A 62 29.47 4.93 -9.57
CA SER A 62 30.66 4.22 -9.11
C SER A 62 30.52 3.65 -7.70
N GLU A 63 29.80 4.33 -6.82
CA GLU A 63 29.53 3.86 -5.46
C GLU A 63 28.58 2.65 -5.49
N LEU A 64 27.62 2.62 -6.42
CA LEU A 64 26.75 1.46 -6.62
C LEU A 64 27.51 0.25 -7.20
N LYS A 65 28.41 0.49 -8.16
CA LYS A 65 29.24 -0.57 -8.79
C LYS A 65 30.34 -1.14 -7.89
N THR A 66 30.78 -0.39 -6.88
CA THR A 66 31.83 -0.85 -5.95
C THR A 66 31.30 -1.76 -4.85
N VAL A 67 30.01 -1.66 -4.50
CA VAL A 67 29.31 -2.64 -3.65
C VAL A 67 29.40 -4.05 -4.25
N THR A 68 29.39 -4.17 -5.57
CA THR A 68 29.56 -5.43 -6.32
C THR A 68 31.01 -5.93 -6.34
N ALA A 69 32.01 -5.09 -6.04
CA ALA A 69 33.43 -5.38 -6.25
C ALA A 69 34.30 -5.40 -4.96
N GLY A 70 33.73 -5.23 -3.77
CA GLY A 70 34.48 -5.10 -2.50
C GLY A 70 34.01 -6.02 -1.36
N SER A 71 34.59 -7.22 -1.30
CA SER A 71 34.77 -8.15 -0.16
C SER A 71 33.96 -7.98 1.15
N ASN A 72 33.15 -9.00 1.47
CA ASN A 72 33.01 -9.50 2.83
C ASN A 72 33.76 -10.84 2.95
N GLU A 73 34.46 -11.03 4.06
CA GLU A 73 35.49 -12.05 4.35
C GLU A 73 35.03 -13.53 4.36
N ASN A 74 33.91 -13.86 3.70
CA ASN A 74 33.44 -15.22 3.50
C ASN A 74 33.33 -15.64 2.02
N GLY A 75 33.94 -14.89 1.09
CA GLY A 75 34.23 -15.37 -0.26
C GLY A 75 33.00 -15.92 -1.02
N ILE A 76 32.15 -15.01 -1.50
CA ILE A 76 31.22 -15.35 -2.59
C ILE A 76 31.83 -14.78 -3.89
N ALA A 77 31.94 -15.64 -4.89
CA ALA A 77 32.70 -15.41 -6.10
C ALA A 77 32.08 -14.34 -7.01
N LEU A 78 32.91 -13.40 -7.48
CA LEU A 78 32.74 -12.79 -8.79
C LEU A 78 33.09 -13.85 -9.84
N TYR A 79 32.18 -14.09 -10.79
CA TYR A 79 32.32 -15.13 -11.82
C TYR A 79 32.51 -16.54 -11.25
N SER A 80 31.41 -17.22 -10.91
CA SER A 80 31.41 -18.69 -10.91
C SER A 80 30.05 -19.17 -11.39
N ASP A 81 30.08 -19.90 -12.51
CA ASP A 81 29.10 -20.88 -12.96
C ASP A 81 27.79 -20.88 -12.16
N ILE A 82 26.71 -20.33 -12.75
CA ILE A 82 25.38 -20.76 -12.34
C ILE A 82 25.42 -22.29 -12.42
N ASP A 83 25.27 -22.95 -11.28
CA ASP A 83 24.97 -24.37 -11.23
C ASP A 83 23.75 -24.55 -12.13
N ASP A 84 23.94 -25.19 -13.29
CA ASP A 84 22.90 -25.61 -14.25
C ASP A 84 22.00 -26.70 -13.62
N GLY A 85 21.70 -26.57 -12.33
CA GLY A 85 20.54 -27.15 -11.69
C GLY A 85 19.32 -26.51 -12.31
N GLN A 86 18.89 -27.08 -13.44
CA GLN A 86 17.73 -26.69 -14.25
C GLN A 86 16.69 -25.90 -13.46
N ILE A 87 16.77 -24.56 -13.53
CA ILE A 87 15.70 -23.69 -13.07
C ILE A 87 14.47 -24.12 -13.86
N SER A 88 13.43 -24.56 -13.16
CA SER A 88 12.27 -25.08 -13.84
C SER A 88 11.58 -23.93 -14.58
N GLU A 89 11.03 -24.18 -15.76
CA GLU A 89 10.37 -23.15 -16.59
C GLU A 89 9.23 -22.40 -15.88
N GLU A 90 8.73 -22.98 -14.78
CA GLU A 90 7.67 -22.45 -13.92
C GLU A 90 8.17 -21.48 -12.85
N GLU A 91 9.48 -21.41 -12.62
CA GLU A 91 10.14 -20.42 -11.74
C GLU A 91 10.44 -19.11 -12.46
N TYR A 92 10.28 -19.08 -13.80
CA TYR A 92 10.37 -17.86 -14.60
C TYR A 92 9.03 -17.11 -14.56
N ALA A 93 9.08 -15.86 -14.12
CA ALA A 93 8.01 -14.90 -14.33
C ALA A 93 7.80 -14.66 -15.83
N ASP A 94 6.54 -14.60 -16.26
CA ASP A 94 6.17 -14.29 -17.64
C ASP A 94 5.47 -12.92 -17.81
N THR A 95 5.31 -12.18 -16.70
CA THR A 95 4.89 -10.77 -16.69
C THR A 95 5.79 -9.90 -15.83
N ILE A 96 5.79 -8.60 -16.12
CA ILE A 96 6.55 -7.59 -15.35
C ILE A 96 6.06 -7.57 -13.89
N GLU A 97 4.76 -7.73 -13.65
CA GLU A 97 4.17 -7.74 -12.30
C GLU A 97 4.68 -8.93 -11.46
N GLU A 98 4.76 -10.13 -12.05
CA GLU A 98 5.28 -11.30 -11.35
C GLU A 98 6.78 -11.13 -11.03
N ALA A 99 7.55 -10.57 -11.95
CA ALA A 99 8.96 -10.27 -11.76
C ALA A 99 9.18 -9.20 -10.68
N ALA A 100 8.36 -8.15 -10.70
CA ALA A 100 8.40 -7.04 -9.76
C ALA A 100 8.03 -7.45 -8.33
N GLU A 101 7.13 -8.43 -8.16
CA GLU A 101 6.79 -8.99 -6.85
C GLU A 101 8.00 -9.63 -6.18
N VAL A 102 8.85 -10.33 -6.94
CA VAL A 102 10.10 -10.91 -6.43
C VAL A 102 11.03 -9.81 -5.90
N ILE A 103 11.17 -8.72 -6.65
CA ILE A 103 11.93 -7.54 -6.22
C ILE A 103 11.34 -6.95 -4.95
N ARG A 104 10.03 -6.68 -4.91
CA ARG A 104 9.35 -6.07 -3.77
C ARG A 104 9.56 -6.87 -2.49
N GLU A 105 9.38 -8.19 -2.55
CA GLU A 105 9.58 -9.09 -1.40
C GLU A 105 11.04 -9.15 -0.93
N GLY A 106 12.00 -9.06 -1.85
CA GLY A 106 13.42 -8.93 -1.51
C GLY A 106 13.72 -7.58 -0.84
N MET A 107 13.18 -6.48 -1.38
CA MET A 107 13.35 -5.12 -0.82
C MET A 107 12.79 -4.98 0.59
N LYS A 108 11.62 -5.57 0.88
CA LYS A 108 11.02 -5.60 2.23
C LYS A 108 11.92 -6.28 3.25
N LYS A 109 12.66 -7.30 2.82
CA LYS A 109 13.66 -8.01 3.64
C LYS A 109 15.04 -7.35 3.61
N ARG A 110 15.19 -6.22 2.92
CA ARG A 110 16.47 -5.55 2.66
C ARG A 110 17.53 -6.52 2.11
N GLU A 111 17.09 -7.47 1.27
CA GLU A 111 18.00 -8.36 0.56
C GLU A 111 18.86 -7.52 -0.38
N GLN A 112 20.17 -7.52 -0.13
CA GLN A 112 21.12 -6.75 -0.91
C GLN A 112 21.12 -7.20 -2.38
N THR A 113 20.92 -8.49 -2.64
CA THR A 113 20.87 -9.06 -3.98
C THR A 113 19.57 -9.83 -4.18
N VAL A 114 18.84 -9.50 -5.23
CA VAL A 114 17.59 -10.16 -5.62
C VAL A 114 17.71 -10.70 -7.05
N SER A 115 17.52 -12.01 -7.19
CA SER A 115 17.53 -12.69 -8.50
C SER A 115 16.11 -12.91 -9.02
N VAL A 116 15.83 -12.35 -10.19
CA VAL A 116 14.56 -12.45 -10.91
C VAL A 116 14.76 -13.33 -12.13
N HIS A 117 14.07 -14.46 -12.19
CA HIS A 117 14.02 -15.29 -13.39
C HIS A 117 12.85 -14.83 -14.26
N TYR A 118 13.13 -14.39 -15.48
CA TYR A 118 12.15 -13.77 -16.36
C TYR A 118 12.21 -14.39 -17.76
N LYS A 119 11.05 -14.76 -18.32
CA LYS A 119 10.98 -15.27 -19.68
C LYS A 119 10.12 -14.38 -20.56
N THR A 120 10.59 -14.16 -21.78
CA THR A 120 9.90 -13.28 -22.75
C THR A 120 10.16 -13.74 -24.18
N PRO A 121 9.17 -13.62 -25.10
CA PRO A 121 9.41 -13.81 -26.53
C PRO A 121 10.13 -12.62 -27.18
N GLU A 122 10.18 -11.48 -26.52
CA GLU A 122 10.82 -10.26 -27.00
C GLU A 122 12.25 -10.16 -26.49
N GLU A 123 13.14 -9.56 -27.29
CA GLU A 123 14.54 -9.38 -26.86
C GLU A 123 14.59 -8.45 -25.62
N PRO A 124 15.17 -8.90 -24.49
CA PRO A 124 15.20 -8.11 -23.27
C PRO A 124 16.07 -6.87 -23.44
N THR A 125 15.59 -5.73 -22.92
CA THR A 125 16.27 -4.43 -23.03
C THR A 125 16.59 -3.88 -21.66
N LYS A 126 17.48 -2.87 -21.59
CA LYS A 126 17.72 -2.11 -20.35
C LYS A 126 16.42 -1.43 -19.84
N ALA A 127 15.52 -1.04 -20.74
CA ALA A 127 14.22 -0.49 -20.37
C ALA A 127 13.37 -1.50 -19.60
N LEU A 128 13.34 -2.77 -20.05
CA LEU A 128 12.66 -3.85 -19.31
C LEU A 128 13.17 -3.99 -17.88
N LEU A 129 14.48 -3.90 -17.65
CA LEU A 129 15.06 -3.98 -16.29
C LEU A 129 14.54 -2.85 -15.39
N ARG A 130 14.43 -1.63 -15.94
CA ARG A 130 13.91 -0.46 -15.23
C ARG A 130 12.40 -0.56 -15.01
N GLU A 131 11.64 -1.06 -15.98
CA GLU A 131 10.20 -1.27 -15.87
C GLU A 131 9.86 -2.28 -14.76
N ILE A 132 10.57 -3.41 -14.69
CA ILE A 132 10.38 -4.41 -13.63
C ILE A 132 10.69 -3.79 -12.25
N ALA A 133 11.80 -3.04 -12.14
CA ALA A 133 12.15 -2.38 -10.88
C ALA A 133 11.14 -1.29 -10.47
N ALA A 134 10.66 -0.48 -11.41
CA ALA A 134 9.65 0.55 -11.15
C ALA A 134 8.31 -0.06 -10.75
N GLN A 135 7.88 -1.15 -11.39
CA GLN A 135 6.66 -1.88 -11.05
C GLN A 135 6.67 -2.42 -9.61
N ALA A 136 7.86 -2.71 -9.05
CA ALA A 136 8.01 -3.16 -7.67
C ALA A 136 7.66 -2.06 -6.65
N LEU A 137 7.74 -0.79 -7.05
CA LEU A 137 7.58 0.40 -6.20
C LEU A 137 6.18 1.04 -6.29
N ILE A 138 5.26 0.46 -7.07
CA ILE A 138 3.89 0.98 -7.17
C ILE A 138 3.21 0.94 -5.81
N HIS A 139 2.52 2.02 -5.47
CA HIS A 139 1.73 2.14 -4.24
C HIS A 139 0.64 1.05 -4.16
N THR A 140 0.69 0.25 -3.10
CA THR A 140 -0.24 -0.88 -2.88
C THR A 140 -1.24 -0.63 -1.74
N GLY A 141 -1.04 0.43 -0.96
CA GLY A 141 -1.75 0.66 0.31
C GLY A 141 -1.28 -0.24 1.45
N ILE A 142 -0.20 -1.02 1.25
CA ILE A 142 0.45 -1.79 2.30
C ILE A 142 1.56 -0.92 2.92
N PRO A 143 1.63 -0.79 4.27
CA PRO A 143 2.54 0.15 4.91
C PRO A 143 4.02 0.02 4.55
N ASP A 144 4.55 -1.20 4.33
CA ASP A 144 5.98 -1.45 4.05
C ASP A 144 6.29 -1.55 2.54
N GLU A 145 5.39 -1.10 1.68
CA GLU A 145 5.48 -1.17 0.23
C GLU A 145 5.37 0.21 -0.42
N GLY A 146 5.37 0.26 -1.76
CA GLY A 146 5.11 1.47 -2.51
C GLY A 146 6.14 2.57 -2.24
N ASP A 147 5.63 3.76 -1.91
CA ASP A 147 6.43 4.94 -1.59
C ASP A 147 7.42 4.65 -0.46
N TYR A 148 7.06 3.82 0.53
CA TYR A 148 7.97 3.49 1.62
C TYR A 148 9.25 2.79 1.14
N LEU A 149 9.16 1.96 0.11
CA LEU A 149 10.33 1.34 -0.52
C LEU A 149 11.01 2.31 -1.47
N GLN A 150 10.24 3.09 -2.24
CA GLN A 150 10.75 4.05 -3.23
C GLN A 150 11.76 5.04 -2.62
N TRP A 151 11.49 5.48 -1.40
CA TRP A 151 12.27 6.51 -0.71
C TRP A 151 13.33 5.94 0.24
N GLN A 152 13.62 4.64 0.22
CA GLN A 152 14.57 4.02 1.19
C GLN A 152 15.75 3.29 0.58
N TYR A 153 16.05 3.58 -0.68
CA TYR A 153 17.23 3.07 -1.37
C TYR A 153 17.87 4.15 -2.25
N ALA A 154 19.20 4.12 -2.35
CA ALA A 154 19.97 5.03 -3.17
C ALA A 154 19.93 4.68 -4.66
N GLY A 155 19.83 3.40 -4.97
CA GLY A 155 19.91 2.90 -6.34
C GLY A 155 20.17 1.39 -6.37
N TRP A 156 20.29 0.86 -7.58
CA TRP A 156 20.62 -0.54 -7.82
C TRP A 156 21.54 -0.71 -9.01
N ASP A 157 22.30 -1.80 -9.00
CA ASP A 157 23.04 -2.32 -10.14
C ASP A 157 22.44 -3.66 -10.55
N CYS A 158 22.20 -3.87 -11.84
CA CYS A 158 21.58 -5.07 -12.37
C CYS A 158 22.46 -5.70 -13.43
N SER A 159 22.75 -6.99 -13.26
CA SER A 159 23.30 -7.84 -14.32
C SER A 159 22.24 -8.82 -14.80
N GLY A 160 22.18 -9.05 -16.11
CA GLY A 160 21.27 -10.00 -16.72
C GLY A 160 22.05 -11.01 -17.51
N GLN A 161 21.75 -12.30 -17.30
CA GLN A 161 22.31 -13.38 -18.11
C GLN A 161 21.23 -14.39 -18.49
N GLY A 162 21.33 -14.97 -19.68
CA GLY A 162 20.32 -15.91 -20.12
C GLY A 162 20.64 -16.61 -21.42
N GLN A 163 19.66 -17.39 -21.89
CA GLN A 163 19.77 -18.15 -23.13
C GLN A 163 18.49 -18.02 -23.95
N VAL A 164 18.59 -18.35 -25.23
CA VAL A 164 17.44 -18.40 -26.14
C VAL A 164 17.13 -19.84 -26.49
N LEU A 165 15.92 -20.28 -26.16
CA LEU A 165 15.41 -21.61 -26.49
C LEU A 165 14.06 -21.48 -27.19
N GLU A 166 13.88 -22.11 -28.36
CA GLU A 166 12.60 -22.15 -29.10
C GLU A 166 11.92 -20.77 -29.30
N ASN A 167 12.71 -19.72 -29.60
CA ASN A 167 12.28 -18.32 -29.73
C ASN A 167 11.79 -17.64 -28.43
N MET A 168 12.20 -18.13 -27.28
CA MET A 168 11.97 -17.51 -25.99
C MET A 168 13.30 -17.22 -25.29
N TYR A 169 13.42 -16.03 -24.72
CA TYR A 169 14.53 -15.62 -23.89
C TYR A 169 14.25 -16.06 -22.46
N TYR A 170 15.21 -16.77 -21.85
CA TYR A 170 15.17 -17.18 -20.45
C TYR A 170 16.28 -16.46 -19.71
N MET A 171 15.91 -15.40 -18.99
CA MET A 171 16.84 -14.48 -18.34
C MET A 171 16.84 -14.67 -16.82
N THR A 172 18.00 -14.49 -16.23
CA THR A 172 18.17 -14.22 -14.79
C THR A 172 18.71 -12.81 -14.66
N PHE A 173 17.92 -11.93 -14.07
CA PHE A 173 18.31 -10.57 -13.71
C PHE A 173 18.66 -10.54 -12.22
N THR A 174 19.86 -10.08 -11.89
CA THR A 174 20.36 -10.00 -10.52
C THR A 174 20.51 -8.53 -10.17
N TYR A 175 19.55 -8.02 -9.40
CA TYR A 175 19.54 -6.65 -8.89
C TYR A 175 20.30 -6.59 -7.56
N THR A 176 21.19 -5.63 -7.43
CA THR A 176 21.96 -5.36 -6.21
C THR A 176 21.60 -3.97 -5.71
N TYR A 177 20.90 -3.89 -4.58
CA TYR A 177 20.37 -2.66 -4.01
C TYR A 177 21.28 -2.07 -2.92
N THR A 178 21.31 -0.75 -2.86
CA THR A 178 21.93 0.01 -1.76
C THR A 178 20.84 0.67 -0.92
N TYR A 179 20.53 0.10 0.24
CA TYR A 179 19.51 0.61 1.17
C TYR A 179 20.07 1.58 2.21
N TYR A 180 19.20 2.38 2.82
CA TYR A 180 19.55 3.24 3.96
C TYR A 180 19.34 2.59 5.32
N THR A 181 18.60 1.47 5.35
CA THR A 181 18.29 0.72 6.57
C THR A 181 18.59 -0.77 6.37
N THR A 182 18.83 -1.47 7.48
CA THR A 182 18.91 -2.93 7.53
C THR A 182 17.54 -3.56 7.79
N TYR A 183 17.41 -4.87 7.57
CA TYR A 183 16.19 -5.61 7.88
C TYR A 183 15.83 -5.55 9.37
N GLU A 184 16.82 -5.58 10.25
CA GLU A 184 16.64 -5.47 11.70
C GLU A 184 16.08 -4.09 12.08
N GLN A 185 16.57 -3.02 11.44
CA GLN A 185 16.04 -1.68 11.64
C GLN A 185 14.58 -1.59 11.19
N GLU A 186 14.21 -2.16 10.04
CA GLU A 186 12.82 -2.18 9.58
C GLU A 186 11.91 -3.02 10.50
N SER A 187 12.42 -4.14 11.02
CA SER A 187 11.68 -4.95 12.00
C SER A 187 11.42 -4.17 13.30
N VAL A 188 12.35 -3.29 13.71
CA VAL A 188 12.15 -2.36 14.83
C VAL A 188 11.11 -1.31 14.48
N VAL A 189 11.10 -0.76 13.25
CA VAL A 189 10.05 0.16 12.81
C VAL A 189 8.67 -0.51 12.88
N ASP A 190 8.53 -1.73 12.37
CA ASP A 190 7.28 -2.51 12.44
C ASP A 190 6.76 -2.64 13.88
N GLU A 191 7.64 -3.00 14.82
CA GLU A 191 7.28 -3.18 16.22
C GLU A 191 6.91 -1.85 16.89
N GLN A 192 7.72 -0.81 16.69
CA GLN A 192 7.55 0.47 17.38
C GLN A 192 6.40 1.29 16.80
N VAL A 193 6.14 1.22 15.49
CA VAL A 193 4.92 1.82 14.91
C VAL A 193 3.68 1.22 15.56
N ARG A 194 3.59 -0.11 15.67
CA ARG A 194 2.45 -0.74 16.36
C ARG A 194 2.36 -0.33 17.82
N ALA A 195 3.47 -0.31 18.55
CA ALA A 195 3.49 0.09 19.96
C ALA A 195 3.03 1.54 20.17
N VAL A 196 3.41 2.45 19.26
CA VAL A 196 2.93 3.85 19.29
C VAL A 196 1.45 3.91 18.98
N LEU A 197 0.98 3.25 17.93
CA LEU A 197 -0.43 3.26 17.55
C LEU A 197 -1.34 2.63 18.62
N ASP A 198 -0.90 1.54 19.26
CA ASP A 198 -1.55 0.93 20.43
C ASP A 198 -1.68 1.91 21.59
N LYS A 199 -0.68 2.78 21.78
CA LYS A 199 -0.71 3.81 22.83
C LYS A 199 -1.59 5.00 22.44
N LEU A 200 -1.65 5.36 21.17
CA LEU A 200 -2.55 6.41 20.66
C LEU A 200 -4.02 5.96 20.73
N ASP A 201 -4.29 4.66 20.61
CA ASP A 201 -5.62 4.03 20.76
C ASP A 201 -6.69 4.65 19.84
N VAL A 202 -6.32 4.87 18.57
CA VAL A 202 -7.18 5.52 17.56
C VAL A 202 -7.68 4.57 16.46
N TYR A 203 -7.55 3.26 16.64
CA TYR A 203 -7.92 2.28 15.60
C TYR A 203 -9.39 2.34 15.18
N ASP A 204 -10.27 2.61 16.14
CA ASP A 204 -11.72 2.71 15.95
C ASP A 204 -12.22 4.18 15.81
N SER A 205 -11.31 5.14 15.79
CA SER A 205 -11.60 6.56 15.63
C SER A 205 -11.91 6.94 14.18
N SER A 206 -12.42 8.16 13.98
CA SER A 206 -12.63 8.74 12.65
C SER A 206 -11.33 8.90 11.87
N GLU A 207 -11.44 9.04 10.55
CA GLU A 207 -10.27 9.24 9.68
C GLU A 207 -9.50 10.52 10.04
N TYR A 208 -10.24 11.58 10.44
CA TYR A 208 -9.66 12.82 10.95
C TYR A 208 -8.87 12.60 12.24
N GLU A 209 -9.46 11.94 13.24
CA GLU A 209 -8.78 11.69 14.52
C GLU A 209 -7.54 10.83 14.35
N LYS A 210 -7.59 9.82 13.47
CA LYS A 210 -6.43 9.00 13.10
C LYS A 210 -5.32 9.83 12.47
N ALA A 211 -5.64 10.62 11.44
CA ALA A 211 -4.69 11.48 10.74
C ALA A 211 -4.05 12.48 11.73
N LYS A 212 -4.88 13.10 12.58
CA LYS A 212 -4.45 14.06 13.58
C LYS A 212 -3.56 13.42 14.64
N ALA A 213 -3.92 12.26 15.19
CA ALA A 213 -3.13 11.61 16.22
C ALA A 213 -1.72 11.21 15.73
N VAL A 214 -1.61 10.71 14.49
CA VAL A 214 -0.32 10.43 13.86
C VAL A 214 0.46 11.72 13.62
N TYR A 215 -0.20 12.75 13.08
CA TYR A 215 0.40 14.05 12.82
C TYR A 215 0.99 14.67 14.09
N ASP A 216 0.17 14.77 15.14
CA ASP A 216 0.55 15.31 16.45
C ASP A 216 1.72 14.53 17.06
N TYR A 217 1.64 13.19 17.05
CA TYR A 217 2.71 12.35 17.56
C TYR A 217 4.05 12.68 16.91
N ILE A 218 4.08 12.79 15.58
CA ILE A 218 5.32 13.07 14.84
C ILE A 218 5.80 14.49 15.13
N CYS A 219 4.90 15.49 15.06
CA CYS A 219 5.23 16.89 15.33
C CYS A 219 5.76 17.12 16.76
N ASP A 220 5.28 16.36 17.74
CA ASP A 220 5.67 16.45 19.15
C ASP A 220 6.96 15.70 19.46
N THR A 221 7.27 14.63 18.73
CA THR A 221 8.35 13.70 19.09
C THR A 221 9.58 13.80 18.20
N VAL A 222 9.46 14.27 16.95
CA VAL A 222 10.58 14.29 16.01
C VAL A 222 11.10 15.71 15.85
N SER A 223 12.42 15.87 15.94
CA SER A 223 13.13 17.14 15.70
C SER A 223 13.95 17.11 14.42
N TYR A 224 14.06 18.25 13.73
CA TYR A 224 14.80 18.31 12.47
C TYR A 224 16.31 18.06 12.69
N ASP A 225 16.92 17.18 11.90
CA ASP A 225 18.34 16.83 12.01
C ASP A 225 19.26 17.86 11.34
N TYR A 226 19.37 19.03 11.97
CA TYR A 226 20.34 20.05 11.55
C TYR A 226 21.79 19.63 11.74
N ASP A 227 22.06 18.70 12.66
CA ASP A 227 23.42 18.26 13.01
C ASP A 227 24.06 17.48 11.84
N ASN A 228 23.26 16.68 11.13
CA ASN A 228 23.71 15.89 9.99
C ASN A 228 23.21 16.39 8.63
N LEU A 229 22.60 17.59 8.56
CA LEU A 229 22.02 18.12 7.32
C LEU A 229 23.03 18.06 6.15
N ASP A 230 24.24 18.60 6.38
CA ASP A 230 25.31 18.67 5.37
C ASP A 230 26.21 17.41 5.36
N ASN A 231 25.95 16.43 6.21
CA ASN A 231 26.73 15.20 6.27
C ASN A 231 26.24 14.21 5.21
N SER A 232 26.89 14.17 4.06
CA SER A 232 26.56 13.26 2.96
C SER A 232 26.59 11.79 3.36
N ASP A 233 27.43 11.39 4.33
CA ASP A 233 27.66 9.97 4.64
C ASP A 233 26.60 9.42 5.60
N TYR A 234 25.94 10.29 6.37
CA TYR A 234 24.88 9.90 7.29
C TYR A 234 23.53 9.81 6.57
N LYS A 235 23.25 8.66 5.95
CA LYS A 235 21.99 8.43 5.21
C LYS A 235 20.79 8.13 6.11
N LEU A 236 21.01 7.73 7.37
CA LEU A 236 19.93 7.38 8.29
C LEU A 236 18.94 8.53 8.53
N LYS A 237 19.40 9.79 8.45
CA LYS A 237 18.54 10.99 8.57
C LYS A 237 17.35 11.05 7.61
N TYR A 238 17.38 10.29 6.51
CA TYR A 238 16.32 10.24 5.51
C TYR A 238 15.23 9.19 5.83
N THR A 239 15.37 8.41 6.90
CA THR A 239 14.59 7.19 7.13
C THR A 239 13.50 7.36 8.20
N ALA A 240 12.43 6.57 8.09
CA ALA A 240 11.42 6.49 9.15
C ALA A 240 12.01 5.91 10.45
N TYR A 241 13.03 5.05 10.35
CA TYR A 241 13.75 4.53 11.52
C TYR A 241 14.37 5.67 12.34
N ALA A 242 15.10 6.60 11.71
CA ALA A 242 15.71 7.71 12.44
C ALA A 242 14.65 8.66 13.02
N ALA A 243 13.56 8.93 12.28
CA ALA A 243 12.44 9.71 12.78
C ALA A 243 11.82 9.07 14.04
N LEU A 244 11.58 7.76 14.02
CA LEU A 244 10.90 7.04 15.10
C LEU A 244 11.80 6.74 16.29
N MET A 245 13.03 6.28 16.04
CA MET A 245 13.94 5.77 17.07
C MET A 245 14.91 6.81 17.58
N ASP A 246 15.47 7.63 16.70
CA ASP A 246 16.44 8.66 17.06
C ASP A 246 15.75 10.00 17.37
N HIS A 247 14.44 10.10 17.09
CA HIS A 247 13.66 11.33 17.20
C HIS A 247 14.26 12.48 16.38
N LYS A 248 15.01 12.14 15.32
CA LYS A 248 15.73 13.07 14.47
C LYS A 248 15.76 12.61 13.02
N ALA A 249 15.25 13.44 12.12
CA ALA A 249 15.28 13.19 10.69
C ALA A 249 15.23 14.50 9.89
N VAL A 250 15.45 14.41 8.57
CA VAL A 250 15.05 15.47 7.62
C VAL A 250 13.65 15.17 7.06
N CYS A 251 13.08 16.08 6.26
CA CYS A 251 11.69 16.02 5.77
C CYS A 251 11.25 14.64 5.24
N GLN A 252 12.14 13.94 4.55
CA GLN A 252 11.86 12.59 4.06
C GLN A 252 11.54 11.58 5.19
N GLY A 253 12.30 11.58 6.29
CA GLY A 253 12.07 10.64 7.39
C GLY A 253 10.75 10.92 8.11
N TYR A 254 10.37 12.20 8.22
CA TYR A 254 9.05 12.61 8.72
C TYR A 254 7.93 12.07 7.83
N ALA A 255 8.03 12.31 6.53
CA ALA A 255 7.01 11.91 5.57
C ALA A 255 6.85 10.38 5.48
N LEU A 256 7.96 9.64 5.56
CA LEU A 256 7.94 8.17 5.59
C LEU A 256 7.33 7.62 6.87
N LEU A 257 7.61 8.24 8.03
CA LEU A 257 7.00 7.80 9.28
C LEU A 257 5.49 8.06 9.27
N TYR A 258 5.05 9.22 8.78
CA TYR A 258 3.61 9.51 8.63
C TYR A 258 2.94 8.50 7.69
N TYR A 259 3.52 8.26 6.50
CA TYR A 259 3.01 7.28 5.53
C TYR A 259 2.80 5.90 6.18
N ARG A 260 3.80 5.42 6.93
CA ARG A 260 3.75 4.12 7.63
C ARG A 260 2.62 4.03 8.63
N MET A 261 2.54 5.03 9.52
CA MET A 261 1.55 5.04 10.59
C MET A 261 0.13 5.25 10.05
N ALA A 262 -0.05 6.10 9.04
CA ALA A 262 -1.33 6.34 8.39
C ALA A 262 -1.88 5.06 7.74
N LEU A 263 -1.08 4.36 6.94
CA LEU A 263 -1.51 3.12 6.29
C LEU A 263 -1.80 2.00 7.29
N GLU A 264 -1.03 1.88 8.39
CA GLU A 264 -1.31 0.89 9.45
C GLU A 264 -2.67 1.16 10.14
N LEU A 265 -3.12 2.43 10.19
CA LEU A 265 -4.45 2.84 10.65
C LEU A 265 -5.55 2.73 9.57
N GLY A 266 -5.19 2.32 8.36
CA GLY A 266 -6.09 2.18 7.21
C GLY A 266 -6.40 3.49 6.48
N LEU A 267 -5.60 4.55 6.68
CA LEU A 267 -5.68 5.79 5.94
C LEU A 267 -4.77 5.72 4.72
N ASP A 268 -5.35 5.81 3.52
CA ASP A 268 -4.55 5.86 2.30
C ASP A 268 -3.72 7.15 2.28
N SER A 269 -2.43 7.04 1.99
CA SER A 269 -1.50 8.16 2.01
C SER A 269 -0.41 7.94 0.97
N ARG A 270 0.16 9.03 0.45
CA ARG A 270 1.32 9.05 -0.45
C ARG A 270 2.40 9.96 0.10
N VAL A 271 3.66 9.67 -0.20
CA VAL A 271 4.79 10.58 -0.01
C VAL A 271 4.93 11.40 -1.29
N ILE A 272 4.96 12.72 -1.15
CA ILE A 272 5.03 13.67 -2.26
C ILE A 272 6.37 14.39 -2.19
N SER A 273 7.03 14.51 -3.33
CA SER A 273 8.20 15.37 -3.48
C SER A 273 7.89 16.59 -4.32
N GLY A 274 8.74 17.59 -4.15
CA GLY A 274 8.67 18.83 -4.88
C GLY A 274 9.59 19.88 -4.26
N THR A 275 9.09 21.10 -4.22
CA THR A 275 9.80 22.22 -3.61
C THR A 275 8.96 22.90 -2.54
N GLY A 276 9.58 23.25 -1.43
CA GLY A 276 9.03 24.09 -0.36
C GLY A 276 9.81 25.40 -0.32
N ASN A 277 9.15 26.55 -0.51
CA ASN A 277 9.79 27.86 -0.64
C ASN A 277 10.92 27.93 -1.71
N GLY A 278 10.88 27.06 -2.71
CA GLY A 278 11.85 26.98 -3.81
C GLY A 278 13.01 26.00 -3.61
N ASP A 279 13.12 25.38 -2.44
CA ASP A 279 14.14 24.36 -2.14
C ASP A 279 13.50 22.95 -2.13
N ALA A 280 14.29 21.91 -2.42
CA ALA A 280 13.79 20.53 -2.45
C ALA A 280 13.15 20.12 -1.12
N HIS A 281 11.96 19.55 -1.16
CA HIS A 281 11.17 19.21 0.03
C HIS A 281 10.27 18.00 -0.20
N GLY A 282 9.86 17.35 0.89
CA GLY A 282 9.00 16.18 0.86
C GLY A 282 7.97 16.20 1.99
N TRP A 283 6.74 15.83 1.68
CA TRP A 283 5.58 15.86 2.58
C TRP A 283 4.60 14.72 2.23
N ASN A 284 3.38 14.72 2.78
CA ASN A 284 2.38 13.70 2.47
C ASN A 284 1.09 14.29 1.93
N ILE A 285 0.37 13.47 1.16
CA ILE A 285 -1.09 13.59 1.04
C ILE A 285 -1.76 12.43 1.78
N VAL A 286 -2.93 12.66 2.33
CA VAL A 286 -3.74 11.65 3.04
C VAL A 286 -5.20 11.72 2.62
N CYS A 287 -5.84 10.56 2.50
CA CYS A 287 -7.23 10.42 2.08
C CYS A 287 -8.19 10.43 3.26
N LEU A 288 -9.10 11.40 3.30
CA LEU A 288 -10.24 11.47 4.21
C LEU A 288 -11.53 11.59 3.37
N ASP A 289 -12.55 10.79 3.68
CA ASP A 289 -13.84 10.77 2.99
C ASP A 289 -13.73 10.65 1.44
N GLY A 290 -12.66 10.01 0.95
CA GLY A 290 -12.40 9.80 -0.48
C GLY A 290 -11.74 10.98 -1.22
N LEU A 291 -11.32 12.02 -0.51
CA LEU A 291 -10.54 13.14 -1.05
C LEU A 291 -9.18 13.22 -0.35
N TYR A 292 -8.18 13.66 -1.10
CA TYR A 292 -6.82 13.83 -0.59
C TYR A 292 -6.58 15.26 -0.11
N TYR A 293 -5.81 15.36 0.97
CA TYR A 293 -5.39 16.62 1.58
C TYR A 293 -3.88 16.59 1.79
N ASP A 294 -3.22 17.73 1.54
CA ASP A 294 -1.80 17.90 1.83
C ASP A 294 -1.58 18.05 3.34
N LEU A 295 -0.49 17.48 3.83
CA LEU A 295 0.04 17.76 5.15
C LEU A 295 1.55 17.70 5.20
N ASP A 296 2.16 18.47 6.09
CA ASP A 296 3.60 18.43 6.36
C ASP A 296 3.88 18.41 7.86
N THR A 297 4.33 17.24 8.36
CA THR A 297 4.74 17.05 9.75
C THR A 297 6.10 17.68 10.06
N THR A 298 6.89 18.03 9.04
CA THR A 298 8.20 18.66 9.21
C THR A 298 8.08 20.12 9.59
N TRP A 299 7.23 20.88 8.89
CA TRP A 299 7.13 22.32 9.08
C TRP A 299 6.28 22.72 10.29
N ASP A 300 5.33 21.87 10.72
CA ASP A 300 4.61 22.04 11.99
C ASP A 300 5.30 21.37 13.19
N ALA A 301 6.45 20.68 12.99
CA ALA A 301 7.19 20.07 14.09
C ALA A 301 7.57 21.09 15.18
N GLY A 302 7.20 20.81 16.42
CA GLY A 302 7.42 21.68 17.57
C GLY A 302 6.56 22.96 17.60
N ASN A 303 5.60 23.12 16.68
CA ASN A 303 4.62 24.21 16.70
C ASN A 303 3.31 23.76 17.36
N THR A 304 2.54 24.72 17.88
CA THR A 304 1.22 24.47 18.48
C THR A 304 0.05 24.79 17.54
N GLU A 305 0.33 25.35 16.37
CA GLU A 305 -0.66 25.74 15.36
C GLU A 305 -0.57 24.80 14.15
N TYR A 306 -1.73 24.46 13.58
CA TYR A 306 -1.86 23.60 12.41
C TYR A 306 -1.79 24.41 11.10
N SER A 307 -0.58 24.83 10.74
CA SER A 307 -0.34 25.61 9.53
C SER A 307 -0.34 24.73 8.29
N TYR A 308 0.05 23.46 8.43
CA TYR A 308 0.29 22.52 7.34
C TYR A 308 -0.45 21.19 7.54
N PHE A 309 -1.56 21.18 8.28
CA PHE A 309 -2.37 19.97 8.47
C PHE A 309 -3.68 20.03 7.65
N LEU A 310 -3.90 18.98 6.84
CA LEU A 310 -5.08 18.74 6.01
C LEU A 310 -5.50 19.94 5.13
N LYS A 311 -4.56 20.48 4.38
CA LYS A 311 -4.76 21.62 3.48
C LYS A 311 -5.17 21.18 2.08
N CYS A 312 -5.92 22.03 1.38
CA CYS A 312 -5.95 21.96 -0.07
C CYS A 312 -4.76 22.73 -0.66
N GLU A 313 -4.50 22.52 -1.95
CA GLU A 313 -3.39 23.14 -2.67
C GLU A 313 -3.37 24.68 -2.56
N ALA A 314 -4.55 25.33 -2.57
CA ALA A 314 -4.64 26.79 -2.45
C ALA A 314 -4.15 27.32 -1.08
N ASP A 315 -4.34 26.54 -0.01
CA ASP A 315 -3.90 26.85 1.35
C ASP A 315 -2.53 26.24 1.68
N PHE A 316 -1.87 25.63 0.68
CA PHE A 316 -0.57 24.96 0.78
C PHE A 316 0.44 25.56 -0.24
N SER A 317 0.28 26.85 -0.53
CA SER A 317 0.88 27.54 -1.69
C SER A 317 2.41 27.69 -1.69
N ASP A 318 3.06 27.45 -0.56
CA ASP A 318 4.51 27.43 -0.42
C ASP A 318 5.13 26.09 -0.83
N HIS A 319 4.30 25.09 -1.13
CA HIS A 319 4.69 23.78 -1.64
C HIS A 319 4.25 23.62 -3.10
N ILE A 320 5.17 23.17 -3.94
CA ILE A 320 4.91 22.88 -5.36
C ILE A 320 5.38 21.45 -5.62
N ARG A 321 4.45 20.58 -6.02
CA ARG A 321 4.73 19.19 -6.34
C ARG A 321 5.64 19.05 -7.55
N ASP A 322 6.43 17.99 -7.58
CA ASP A 322 7.09 17.56 -8.80
C ASP A 322 6.08 17.19 -9.88
N ALA A 323 6.46 17.38 -11.15
CA ALA A 323 5.57 17.26 -12.30
C ALA A 323 4.84 15.91 -12.40
N GLU A 324 5.41 14.84 -11.87
CA GLU A 324 4.81 13.50 -11.86
C GLU A 324 3.56 13.40 -10.97
N TYR A 325 3.52 14.15 -9.86
CA TYR A 325 2.37 14.24 -8.95
C TYR A 325 1.34 15.30 -9.39
N MET A 326 1.55 15.91 -10.57
CA MET A 326 0.64 16.89 -11.17
C MET A 326 -0.05 16.35 -12.43
N THR A 327 0.23 15.10 -12.82
CA THR A 327 -0.37 14.49 -14.02
C THR A 327 -1.88 14.27 -13.86
N ASP A 328 -2.60 14.23 -14.98
CA ASP A 328 -4.03 13.92 -14.98
C ASP A 328 -4.29 12.52 -14.41
N GLU A 329 -3.42 11.56 -14.72
CA GLU A 329 -3.48 10.20 -14.20
C GLU A 329 -3.29 10.16 -12.68
N PHE A 330 -2.32 10.92 -12.15
CA PHE A 330 -2.11 11.01 -10.71
C PHE A 330 -3.31 11.64 -10.02
N ASN A 331 -3.80 12.78 -10.51
CA ASN A 331 -4.95 13.47 -9.92
C ASN A 331 -6.26 12.67 -10.05
N ALA A 332 -6.39 11.81 -11.06
CA ALA A 332 -7.51 10.89 -11.18
C ALA A 332 -7.45 9.74 -10.16
N ALA A 333 -6.26 9.26 -9.84
CA ALA A 333 -6.05 8.23 -8.82
C ALA A 333 -6.12 8.78 -7.39
N TYR A 334 -5.67 10.03 -7.20
CA TYR A 334 -5.57 10.72 -5.91
C TYR A 334 -6.29 12.08 -6.00
N PRO A 335 -7.63 12.10 -6.04
CA PRO A 335 -8.39 13.33 -6.23
C PRO A 335 -8.21 14.25 -5.02
N MET A 336 -7.53 15.37 -5.25
CA MET A 336 -7.30 16.40 -4.23
C MET A 336 -8.59 17.14 -3.88
N SER A 337 -8.76 17.44 -2.60
CA SER A 337 -9.85 18.31 -2.15
C SER A 337 -9.64 19.75 -2.66
N PRO A 338 -10.68 20.42 -3.16
CA PRO A 338 -10.58 21.82 -3.59
C PRO A 338 -10.50 22.82 -2.41
N VAL A 339 -10.83 22.37 -1.20
CA VAL A 339 -10.83 23.18 0.03
C VAL A 339 -10.15 22.42 1.16
N SER A 340 -9.51 23.14 2.09
CA SER A 340 -8.92 22.54 3.29
C SER A 340 -9.97 21.83 4.14
N TYR A 341 -9.55 20.83 4.90
CA TYR A 341 -10.46 20.06 5.73
C TYR A 341 -11.08 20.93 6.82
N VAL A 342 -12.40 20.87 6.95
CA VAL A 342 -13.14 21.54 8.02
C VAL A 342 -13.54 20.46 9.02
N ILE A 343 -13.15 20.64 10.28
CA ILE A 343 -13.57 19.77 11.37
C ILE A 343 -15.09 19.82 11.42
N LYS A 344 -15.73 18.67 11.31
CA LYS A 344 -17.17 18.55 11.53
C LYS A 344 -17.33 18.56 13.05
N ASP A 345 -17.86 19.63 13.61
CA ASP A 345 -18.15 19.68 15.05
C ASP A 345 -19.08 18.51 15.38
N ASP A 346 -18.61 17.59 16.23
CA ASP A 346 -19.47 16.59 16.84
C ASP A 346 -20.46 17.35 17.72
N GLU A 347 -21.76 17.25 17.41
CA GLU A 347 -22.83 17.74 18.26
C GLU A 347 -22.60 17.25 19.70
N GLU A 348 -22.59 18.20 20.64
CA GLU A 348 -22.34 18.02 22.07
C GLU A 348 -22.95 16.74 22.63
N ASN A 349 -22.13 15.93 23.29
CA ASN A 349 -22.55 14.82 24.13
C ASN A 349 -22.97 15.41 25.50
N PRO A 350 -24.25 15.49 25.87
CA PRO A 350 -24.65 16.01 27.17
C PRO A 350 -24.82 14.84 28.12
N ASP A 351 -23.72 14.29 28.64
CA ASP A 351 -23.79 13.41 29.80
C ASP A 351 -22.46 13.45 30.58
N ASP A 352 -22.41 14.39 31.52
CA ASP A 352 -21.66 14.25 32.77
C ASP A 352 -22.40 15.09 33.82
N GLY A 353 -23.26 14.41 34.59
CA GLY A 353 -23.88 14.97 35.78
C GLY A 353 -22.93 14.96 36.97
N ASP A 354 -22.99 16.00 37.80
CA ASP A 354 -23.17 15.82 39.24
C ASP A 354 -23.51 17.15 39.94
N ASP A 355 -24.36 17.02 40.95
CA ASP A 355 -25.10 18.03 41.70
C ASP A 355 -24.27 19.12 42.42
N ALA A 356 -24.82 20.33 42.48
CA ALA A 356 -24.84 21.13 43.70
C ALA A 356 -26.03 22.12 43.72
N ASP A 357 -26.99 21.76 44.56
CA ASP A 357 -28.08 22.55 45.15
C ASP A 357 -27.57 23.87 45.79
N ASP A 358 -28.22 25.00 45.47
CA ASP A 358 -28.94 25.87 46.42
C ASP A 358 -29.01 27.39 46.05
N GLY A 359 -30.20 27.99 46.22
CA GLY A 359 -30.31 29.40 46.61
C GLY A 359 -30.96 30.42 45.65
N GLU A 360 -32.29 30.48 45.71
CA GLU A 360 -33.24 31.58 45.41
C GLU A 360 -32.72 33.03 45.19
N ASN A 361 -33.25 33.74 44.17
CA ASN A 361 -34.27 34.82 44.30
C ASN A 361 -34.71 35.36 42.90
N PRO A 362 -35.95 35.89 42.71
CA PRO A 362 -36.56 36.16 41.40
C PRO A 362 -36.59 37.66 41.00
N ASP A 363 -37.22 37.90 39.84
CA ASP A 363 -37.52 39.18 39.17
C ASP A 363 -36.29 39.86 38.55
N ASP A 364 -36.32 40.49 37.37
CA ASP A 364 -37.39 40.98 36.52
C ASP A 364 -36.74 41.51 35.21
N GLY A 365 -37.38 41.29 34.04
CA GLY A 365 -36.95 41.97 32.81
C GLY A 365 -37.30 41.24 31.51
N GLU A 366 -38.45 41.60 30.94
CA GLU A 366 -38.91 41.25 29.61
C GLU A 366 -37.84 41.49 28.51
N ASN A 367 -37.68 40.55 27.58
CA ASN A 367 -37.08 40.81 26.26
C ASN A 367 -37.84 39.99 25.19
N PRO A 368 -38.38 40.64 24.13
CA PRO A 368 -39.13 39.94 23.09
C PRO A 368 -38.20 39.41 21.97
N ASP A 369 -38.55 38.21 21.54
CA ASP A 369 -38.52 37.64 20.19
C ASP A 369 -37.35 37.82 19.20
N GLU A 370 -36.93 36.64 18.74
CA GLU A 370 -36.65 36.24 17.36
C GLU A 370 -35.41 36.74 16.59
N GLY A 371 -34.64 35.75 16.13
CA GLY A 371 -34.01 35.78 14.80
C GLY A 371 -32.48 35.69 14.79
N ASN A 372 -31.95 34.46 14.71
CA ASN A 372 -31.04 34.04 13.63
C ASN A 372 -30.39 32.68 13.97
N ASN A 373 -31.01 31.61 13.47
CA ASN A 373 -30.33 30.33 13.23
C ASN A 373 -29.87 30.34 11.76
N PRO A 374 -28.56 30.24 11.44
CA PRO A 374 -28.10 30.23 10.08
C PRO A 374 -28.06 28.79 9.57
N ASP A 375 -29.21 28.22 9.23
CA ASP A 375 -29.27 27.10 8.29
C ASP A 375 -30.53 27.20 7.43
N GLU A 376 -30.57 28.24 6.59
CA GLU A 376 -31.50 28.29 5.45
C GLU A 376 -30.75 27.82 4.20
N GLY A 377 -30.98 26.57 3.82
CA GLY A 377 -30.38 25.97 2.63
C GLY A 377 -31.18 24.89 1.92
N GLU A 378 -32.05 24.12 2.58
CA GLU A 378 -32.91 23.13 1.92
C GLU A 378 -34.34 23.21 2.44
N ASN A 379 -35.30 23.23 1.52
CA ASN A 379 -36.72 23.14 1.86
C ASN A 379 -36.98 21.74 2.44
N PRO A 380 -37.48 21.59 3.69
CA PRO A 380 -37.68 20.26 4.28
C PRO A 380 -38.55 19.29 3.44
N ASP A 381 -39.28 19.83 2.46
CA ASP A 381 -40.12 19.11 1.50
C ASP A 381 -39.36 18.46 0.30
N ASP A 382 -38.05 18.67 0.10
CA ASP A 382 -37.31 18.11 -1.06
C ASP A 382 -36.11 17.18 -0.69
N PHE A 383 -35.77 17.05 0.59
CA PHE A 383 -34.63 16.24 1.04
C PHE A 383 -34.72 14.76 0.58
N THR A 384 -33.64 14.26 -0.02
CA THR A 384 -33.47 12.85 -0.40
C THR A 384 -32.14 12.31 0.12
N GLY A 385 -32.19 11.37 1.06
CA GLY A 385 -30.98 10.87 1.74
C GLY A 385 -31.28 10.20 3.08
N LEU A 386 -30.23 9.87 3.82
CA LEU A 386 -30.36 9.38 5.20
C LEU A 386 -30.36 10.56 6.16
N ARG A 387 -31.32 10.60 7.08
CA ARG A 387 -31.41 11.62 8.14
C ARG A 387 -31.83 10.98 9.46
N LYS A 388 -31.17 11.38 10.54
CA LYS A 388 -31.53 11.00 11.92
C LYS A 388 -32.72 11.85 12.36
N MET A 389 -33.72 11.23 12.97
CA MET A 389 -34.88 11.93 13.54
C MET A 389 -34.73 12.04 15.07
N ASP A 390 -35.60 12.81 15.72
CA ASP A 390 -35.60 13.05 17.18
C ASP A 390 -35.69 11.77 18.02
N ASP A 391 -36.21 10.69 17.44
CA ASP A 391 -36.26 9.35 18.07
C ASP A 391 -34.89 8.64 18.09
N GLY A 392 -33.85 9.28 17.54
CA GLY A 392 -32.49 8.77 17.44
C GLY A 392 -32.26 7.79 16.28
N VAL A 393 -33.26 7.52 15.45
CA VAL A 393 -33.21 6.53 14.36
C VAL A 393 -32.92 7.22 13.02
N TRP A 394 -32.04 6.60 12.22
CA TRP A 394 -31.75 7.04 10.86
C TRP A 394 -32.76 6.48 9.86
N TYR A 395 -33.46 7.37 9.17
CA TYR A 395 -34.44 7.04 8.14
C TYR A 395 -33.96 7.46 6.74
N TYR A 396 -34.40 6.71 5.72
CA TYR A 396 -34.21 7.07 4.33
C TYR A 396 -35.39 7.88 3.80
N PHE A 397 -35.11 9.09 3.32
CA PHE A 397 -36.06 10.03 2.75
C PHE A 397 -35.91 10.10 1.23
N VAL A 398 -37.02 10.34 0.54
CA VAL A 398 -37.07 10.77 -0.85
C VAL A 398 -38.10 11.88 -0.94
N ASN A 399 -37.69 13.06 -1.41
CA ASN A 399 -38.50 14.29 -1.49
C ASN A 399 -39.26 14.57 -0.17
N GLY A 400 -38.53 14.61 0.95
CA GLY A 400 -39.09 14.90 2.27
C GLY A 400 -39.90 13.76 2.92
N ALA A 401 -40.20 12.67 2.20
CA ALA A 401 -41.00 11.55 2.72
C ALA A 401 -40.15 10.31 3.08
N VAL A 402 -40.36 9.76 4.28
CA VAL A 402 -39.74 8.49 4.73
C VAL A 402 -40.18 7.33 3.83
N GLN A 403 -39.21 6.58 3.33
CA GLN A 403 -39.44 5.42 2.47
C GLN A 403 -39.59 4.14 3.30
N ASN A 404 -40.71 3.99 4.00
CA ASN A 404 -40.97 2.87 4.92
C ASN A 404 -40.87 1.47 4.28
N ASP A 405 -41.03 1.37 2.95
CA ASP A 405 -40.95 0.09 2.21
C ASP A 405 -39.57 -0.14 1.57
N TYR A 406 -38.64 0.80 1.68
CA TYR A 406 -37.33 0.68 1.06
C TYR A 406 -36.44 -0.29 1.85
N THR A 407 -35.85 -1.25 1.14
CA THR A 407 -34.79 -2.12 1.65
C THR A 407 -33.65 -2.19 0.64
N GLY A 408 -32.45 -1.81 1.02
CA GLY A 408 -31.32 -1.71 0.10
C GLY A 408 -30.13 -0.94 0.68
N LEU A 409 -29.13 -0.69 -0.15
CA LEU A 409 -27.99 0.14 0.22
C LEU A 409 -28.27 1.60 -0.18
N VAL A 410 -28.12 2.51 0.77
CA VAL A 410 -28.25 3.95 0.55
C VAL A 410 -26.91 4.61 0.85
N LYS A 411 -26.45 5.48 -0.06
CA LYS A 411 -25.25 6.27 0.13
C LYS A 411 -25.59 7.46 1.03
N TYR A 412 -24.90 7.59 2.15
CA TYR A 412 -24.95 8.79 2.97
C TYR A 412 -24.15 9.92 2.31
N THR A 413 -24.35 11.15 2.77
CA THR A 413 -23.66 12.35 2.25
C THR A 413 -22.14 12.26 2.41
N SER A 414 -21.65 11.58 3.46
CA SER A 414 -20.21 11.28 3.64
C SER A 414 -19.65 10.24 2.65
N GLY A 415 -20.48 9.70 1.77
CA GLY A 415 -20.06 8.69 0.80
C GLY A 415 -20.08 7.25 1.30
N SER A 416 -20.20 7.04 2.62
CA SER A 416 -20.43 5.72 3.22
C SER A 416 -21.80 5.15 2.81
N TRP A 417 -21.85 3.87 2.48
CA TRP A 417 -23.11 3.19 2.16
C TRP A 417 -23.63 2.44 3.39
N TYR A 418 -24.92 2.61 3.68
CA TYR A 418 -25.60 1.93 4.77
C TYR A 418 -26.70 1.02 4.26
N TYR A 419 -26.88 -0.12 4.94
CA TYR A 419 -28.00 -0.99 4.70
C TYR A 419 -29.23 -0.48 5.43
N VAL A 420 -30.26 -0.19 4.65
CA VAL A 420 -31.57 0.25 5.09
C VAL A 420 -32.53 -0.93 4.95
N GLU A 421 -33.32 -1.20 5.98
CA GLU A 421 -34.41 -2.16 5.98
C GLU A 421 -35.68 -1.49 6.52
N ASN A 422 -36.78 -1.59 5.76
CA ASN A 422 -38.04 -0.91 6.05
C ASN A 422 -37.87 0.60 6.32
N GLY A 423 -37.07 1.26 5.48
CA GLY A 423 -36.84 2.71 5.54
C GLY A 423 -35.91 3.20 6.64
N ARG A 424 -35.33 2.33 7.47
CA ARG A 424 -34.36 2.69 8.53
C ARG A 424 -33.04 1.95 8.41
N ILE A 425 -31.94 2.53 8.90
CA ILE A 425 -30.65 1.81 8.95
C ILE A 425 -30.78 0.59 9.88
N ASP A 426 -30.37 -0.58 9.41
CA ASP A 426 -30.26 -1.80 10.21
C ASP A 426 -28.80 -2.06 10.60
N TYR A 427 -28.41 -1.55 11.78
CA TYR A 427 -27.09 -1.76 12.38
C TYR A 427 -26.81 -3.20 12.80
N GLY A 428 -27.81 -4.09 12.81
CA GLY A 428 -27.62 -5.52 13.04
C GLY A 428 -27.16 -6.27 11.78
N LYS A 429 -27.20 -5.62 10.61
CA LYS A 429 -26.94 -6.31 9.35
C LYS A 429 -25.45 -6.57 9.13
N THR A 430 -25.07 -7.84 9.05
CA THR A 430 -23.76 -8.27 8.57
C THR A 430 -23.89 -9.34 7.49
N GLY A 431 -23.14 -9.19 6.40
CA GLY A 431 -23.08 -10.14 5.29
C GLY A 431 -23.00 -9.49 3.92
N LEU A 432 -23.17 -10.31 2.89
CA LEU A 432 -23.18 -9.85 1.50
C LEU A 432 -24.56 -9.33 1.11
N ILE A 433 -24.63 -8.09 0.64
CA ILE A 433 -25.86 -7.41 0.22
C ILE A 433 -25.79 -7.09 -1.27
N LYS A 434 -26.86 -7.41 -2.01
CA LYS A 434 -26.96 -7.11 -3.43
C LYS A 434 -27.47 -5.67 -3.61
N HIS A 435 -26.67 -4.85 -4.27
CA HIS A 435 -27.08 -3.51 -4.71
C HIS A 435 -27.98 -3.59 -5.96
N VAL A 436 -28.74 -2.55 -6.24
CA VAL A 436 -29.63 -2.45 -7.42
C VAL A 436 -28.87 -2.56 -8.75
N SER A 437 -27.58 -2.22 -8.77
CA SER A 437 -26.69 -2.44 -9.93
C SER A 437 -26.39 -3.92 -10.22
N GLY A 438 -26.81 -4.84 -9.35
CA GLY A 438 -26.53 -6.27 -9.45
C GLY A 438 -25.21 -6.71 -8.80
N SER A 439 -24.35 -5.76 -8.42
CA SER A 439 -23.12 -6.03 -7.66
C SER A 439 -23.44 -6.38 -6.20
N TRP A 440 -22.57 -7.20 -5.60
CA TRP A 440 -22.69 -7.61 -4.20
C TRP A 440 -21.59 -6.95 -3.38
N TYR A 441 -21.97 -6.42 -2.22
CA TYR A 441 -21.09 -5.69 -1.32
C TYR A 441 -21.10 -6.31 0.08
N TYR A 442 -19.96 -6.29 0.75
CA TYR A 442 -19.87 -6.67 2.14
C TYR A 442 -20.35 -5.53 3.04
N VAL A 443 -21.30 -5.84 3.91
CA VAL A 443 -21.82 -4.96 4.95
C VAL A 443 -21.50 -5.61 6.29
N GLU A 444 -21.05 -4.81 7.25
CA GLU A 444 -20.86 -5.20 8.63
C GLU A 444 -21.48 -4.15 9.54
N LYS A 445 -22.29 -4.59 10.50
CA LYS A 445 -23.04 -3.73 11.43
C LYS A 445 -23.81 -2.60 10.72
N GLY A 446 -24.47 -2.93 9.62
CA GLY A 446 -25.27 -1.99 8.82
C GLY A 446 -24.48 -1.07 7.89
N ARG A 447 -23.14 -1.07 7.93
CA ARG A 447 -22.28 -0.23 7.07
C ARG A 447 -21.51 -1.06 6.05
N MET A 448 -21.49 -0.61 4.80
CA MET A 448 -20.69 -1.21 3.73
C MET A 448 -19.19 -1.03 4.02
N GLN A 449 -18.43 -2.11 3.92
CA GLN A 449 -17.01 -2.15 4.27
C GLN A 449 -16.15 -1.96 3.01
N SER A 450 -15.95 -0.72 2.57
CA SER A 450 -15.25 -0.38 1.32
C SER A 450 -13.78 -0.79 1.28
N ASN A 451 -13.11 -0.98 2.42
CA ASN A 451 -11.70 -1.36 2.49
C ASN A 451 -11.49 -2.86 2.75
N TYR A 452 -12.58 -3.61 2.98
CA TYR A 452 -12.47 -5.03 3.28
C TYR A 452 -12.03 -5.83 2.06
N THR A 453 -10.96 -6.60 2.23
CA THR A 453 -10.51 -7.61 1.27
C THR A 453 -10.36 -8.96 1.97
N GLY A 454 -11.07 -9.98 1.51
CA GLY A 454 -11.12 -11.28 2.19
C GLY A 454 -12.29 -12.16 1.77
N LEU A 455 -12.44 -13.30 2.46
CA LEU A 455 -13.53 -14.24 2.22
C LEU A 455 -14.72 -13.93 3.14
N VAL A 456 -15.89 -13.71 2.55
CA VAL A 456 -17.14 -13.45 3.25
C VAL A 456 -18.16 -14.55 2.98
N LYS A 457 -18.86 -14.99 4.01
CA LYS A 457 -19.92 -15.99 3.90
C LYS A 457 -21.25 -15.34 3.50
N HIS A 458 -21.83 -15.79 2.40
CA HIS A 458 -23.19 -15.45 2.00
C HIS A 458 -24.22 -16.25 2.84
N THR A 459 -25.46 -15.75 2.95
CA THR A 459 -26.56 -16.38 3.71
C THR A 459 -26.90 -17.81 3.24
N THR A 460 -26.63 -18.12 1.97
CA THR A 460 -26.76 -19.47 1.40
C THR A 460 -25.67 -20.45 1.88
N GLY A 461 -24.70 -19.99 2.67
CA GLY A 461 -23.59 -20.78 3.20
C GLY A 461 -22.36 -20.86 2.29
N SER A 462 -22.45 -20.33 1.06
CA SER A 462 -21.29 -20.21 0.17
C SER A 462 -20.39 -19.05 0.57
N TRP A 463 -19.07 -19.22 0.46
CA TRP A 463 -18.10 -18.15 0.70
C TRP A 463 -17.69 -17.51 -0.62
N TYR A 464 -17.51 -16.20 -0.61
CA TYR A 464 -17.10 -15.39 -1.75
C TYR A 464 -15.90 -14.53 -1.40
N TYR A 465 -15.04 -14.31 -2.38
CA TYR A 465 -13.93 -13.38 -2.25
C TYR A 465 -14.38 -11.96 -2.56
N VAL A 466 -14.05 -11.07 -1.65
CA VAL A 466 -14.41 -9.65 -1.67
C VAL A 466 -13.10 -8.87 -1.74
N VAL A 467 -13.05 -7.86 -2.61
CA VAL A 467 -11.94 -6.91 -2.75
C VAL A 467 -12.54 -5.51 -2.70
N LYS A 468 -11.98 -4.64 -1.86
CA LYS A 468 -12.49 -3.27 -1.63
C LYS A 468 -14.01 -3.25 -1.41
N GLY A 469 -14.49 -4.16 -0.54
CA GLY A 469 -15.90 -4.27 -0.16
C GLY A 469 -16.84 -4.88 -1.20
N LYS A 470 -16.38 -5.22 -2.40
CA LYS A 470 -17.20 -5.78 -3.49
C LYS A 470 -16.77 -7.21 -3.83
N ILE A 471 -17.72 -8.11 -4.17
CA ILE A 471 -17.35 -9.44 -4.68
C ILE A 471 -16.53 -9.28 -5.96
N ASP A 472 -15.35 -9.90 -6.00
CA ASP A 472 -14.52 -10.02 -7.17
C ASP A 472 -14.75 -11.37 -7.85
N TYR A 473 -15.56 -11.36 -8.91
CA TYR A 473 -15.88 -12.55 -9.71
C TYR A 473 -14.73 -12.99 -10.63
N SER A 474 -13.68 -12.18 -10.80
CA SER A 474 -12.52 -12.56 -11.61
C SER A 474 -11.53 -13.45 -10.84
N ALA A 475 -11.53 -13.36 -9.50
CA ALA A 475 -10.60 -14.07 -8.65
C ALA A 475 -10.68 -15.60 -8.79
N THR A 476 -9.56 -16.22 -9.15
CA THR A 476 -9.38 -17.67 -9.21
C THR A 476 -8.00 -18.04 -8.70
N GLY A 477 -7.92 -18.87 -7.66
CA GLY A 477 -6.65 -19.26 -7.04
C GLY A 477 -6.80 -19.59 -5.56
N LEU A 478 -5.67 -19.62 -4.84
CA LEU A 478 -5.64 -19.78 -3.40
C LEU A 478 -5.73 -18.41 -2.72
N ILE A 479 -6.70 -18.25 -1.84
CA ILE A 479 -6.93 -17.03 -1.04
C ILE A 479 -6.77 -17.34 0.43
N LYS A 480 -6.03 -16.50 1.16
CA LYS A 480 -5.81 -16.63 2.60
C LYS A 480 -7.03 -16.08 3.34
N HIS A 481 -7.62 -16.89 4.21
CA HIS A 481 -8.61 -16.43 5.18
C HIS A 481 -7.91 -15.87 6.41
N VAL A 482 -8.58 -14.97 7.15
CA VAL A 482 -8.08 -14.36 8.41
C VAL A 482 -7.61 -15.39 9.46
N SER A 483 -8.13 -16.61 9.41
CA SER A 483 -7.66 -17.75 10.23
C SER A 483 -6.24 -18.27 9.87
N GLY A 484 -5.57 -17.68 8.89
CA GLY A 484 -4.29 -18.14 8.33
C GLY A 484 -4.39 -19.33 7.37
N SER A 485 -5.57 -19.94 7.21
CA SER A 485 -5.80 -21.04 6.28
C SER A 485 -6.07 -20.55 4.85
N TRP A 486 -5.50 -21.24 3.86
CA TRP A 486 -5.72 -20.96 2.44
C TRP A 486 -6.86 -21.79 1.87
N TYR A 487 -7.71 -21.16 1.06
CA TYR A 487 -8.87 -21.78 0.43
C TYR A 487 -8.86 -21.56 -1.07
N TYR A 488 -9.32 -22.56 -1.81
CA TYR A 488 -9.46 -22.44 -3.26
C TYR A 488 -10.73 -21.66 -3.61
N VAL A 489 -10.54 -20.59 -4.36
CA VAL A 489 -11.59 -19.74 -4.94
C VAL A 489 -11.54 -19.89 -6.46
N LYS A 490 -12.71 -19.99 -7.09
CA LYS A 490 -12.87 -19.97 -8.54
C LYS A 490 -14.03 -19.04 -8.88
N GLU A 491 -13.79 -18.11 -9.79
CA GLU A 491 -14.78 -17.11 -10.23
C GLU A 491 -15.41 -16.37 -9.02
N GLY A 492 -14.56 -15.94 -8.09
CA GLY A 492 -14.94 -15.26 -6.85
C GLY A 492 -15.60 -16.13 -5.79
N ARG A 493 -15.86 -17.42 -6.05
CA ARG A 493 -16.54 -18.33 -5.10
C ARG A 493 -15.62 -19.41 -4.58
N MET A 494 -15.62 -19.61 -3.26
CA MET A 494 -14.89 -20.70 -2.61
C MET A 494 -15.42 -22.08 -3.05
N GLN A 495 -14.52 -22.96 -3.46
CA GLN A 495 -14.81 -24.30 -3.97
C GLN A 495 -14.68 -25.35 -2.86
N SER A 496 -15.65 -25.40 -1.94
CA SER A 496 -15.64 -26.25 -0.74
C SER A 496 -15.61 -27.77 -0.99
N SER A 497 -15.96 -28.22 -2.20
CA SER A 497 -15.90 -29.65 -2.58
C SER A 497 -14.63 -30.02 -3.34
N TYR A 498 -13.83 -29.04 -3.77
CA TYR A 498 -12.68 -29.30 -4.64
C TYR A 498 -11.58 -30.05 -3.89
N THR A 499 -11.05 -31.09 -4.52
CA THR A 499 -9.86 -31.82 -4.05
C THR A 499 -8.95 -32.07 -5.23
N GLY A 500 -7.72 -31.57 -5.16
CA GLY A 500 -6.78 -31.59 -6.28
C GLY A 500 -5.64 -30.60 -6.10
N LEU A 501 -4.99 -30.25 -7.20
CA LEU A 501 -3.96 -29.20 -7.22
C LEU A 501 -4.54 -27.86 -7.64
N VAL A 502 -4.08 -26.79 -6.99
CA VAL A 502 -4.43 -25.39 -7.30
C VAL A 502 -3.16 -24.57 -7.29
N LYS A 503 -3.01 -23.68 -8.28
CA LYS A 503 -1.91 -22.73 -8.38
C LYS A 503 -2.11 -21.59 -7.36
N HIS A 504 -1.07 -21.30 -6.59
CA HIS A 504 -0.99 -20.11 -5.75
C HIS A 504 -0.54 -18.90 -6.59
N THR A 505 -0.74 -17.68 -6.09
CA THR A 505 -0.28 -16.45 -6.77
C THR A 505 1.22 -16.44 -6.99
N THR A 506 1.98 -17.05 -6.08
CA THR A 506 3.45 -17.23 -6.15
C THR A 506 3.91 -18.32 -7.14
N GLY A 507 3.11 -18.68 -8.14
CA GLY A 507 3.44 -19.71 -9.13
C GLY A 507 3.32 -21.17 -8.68
N SER A 508 3.54 -21.44 -7.38
CA SER A 508 3.61 -22.79 -6.81
C SER A 508 2.24 -23.49 -6.74
N TRP A 509 2.20 -24.78 -7.06
CA TRP A 509 0.99 -25.59 -6.95
C TRP A 509 0.88 -26.26 -5.58
N TYR A 510 -0.29 -26.16 -4.96
CA TYR A 510 -0.56 -26.77 -3.66
C TYR A 510 -1.74 -27.73 -3.72
N TYR A 511 -1.65 -28.76 -2.89
CA TYR A 511 -2.73 -29.70 -2.69
C TYR A 511 -3.81 -29.09 -1.82
N VAL A 512 -5.02 -29.18 -2.34
CA VAL A 512 -6.26 -28.73 -1.73
C VAL A 512 -7.13 -29.96 -1.51
N GLU A 513 -7.72 -30.07 -0.33
CA GLU A 513 -8.71 -31.08 0.00
C GLU A 513 -9.94 -30.40 0.60
N LYS A 514 -11.12 -30.69 0.04
CA LYS A 514 -12.40 -30.05 0.40
C LYS A 514 -12.29 -28.52 0.44
N GLY A 515 -11.67 -27.96 -0.60
CA GLY A 515 -11.49 -26.52 -0.79
C GLY A 515 -10.43 -25.87 0.09
N ARG A 516 -9.77 -26.59 1.01
CA ARG A 516 -8.74 -26.05 1.91
C ARG A 516 -7.36 -26.61 1.56
N MET A 517 -6.35 -25.75 1.50
CA MET A 517 -4.95 -26.15 1.31
C MET A 517 -4.46 -27.02 2.48
N LYS A 518 -3.70 -28.08 2.17
CA LYS A 518 -3.16 -29.01 3.18
C LYS A 518 -1.63 -29.02 3.15
N SER A 519 -1.01 -28.24 4.05
CA SER A 519 0.44 -28.11 4.17
C SER A 519 1.18 -29.37 4.63
N ASN A 520 0.47 -30.41 5.08
CA ASN A 520 1.06 -31.67 5.56
C ASN A 520 0.86 -32.85 4.61
N TYR A 521 0.20 -32.65 3.46
CA TYR A 521 -0.08 -33.75 2.53
C TYR A 521 1.17 -34.16 1.74
N THR A 522 1.47 -35.45 1.73
CA THR A 522 2.51 -36.03 0.86
C THR A 522 1.92 -37.23 0.12
N GLY A 523 1.96 -37.21 -1.20
CA GLY A 523 1.32 -38.25 -2.03
C GLY A 523 1.00 -37.76 -3.43
N LEU A 524 0.18 -38.52 -4.17
CA LEU A 524 -0.25 -38.11 -5.51
C LEU A 524 -1.51 -37.25 -5.43
N ALA A 525 -1.53 -36.13 -6.13
CA ALA A 525 -2.68 -35.25 -6.28
C ALA A 525 -3.05 -35.11 -7.76
N ARG A 526 -4.35 -35.00 -8.06
CA ARG A 526 -4.84 -34.89 -9.43
C ARG A 526 -5.07 -33.41 -9.79
N HIS A 527 -4.58 -33.00 -10.95
CA HIS A 527 -4.89 -31.71 -11.57
C HIS A 527 -6.16 -31.81 -12.41
N THR A 528 -6.79 -30.68 -12.74
CA THR A 528 -8.01 -30.60 -13.57
C THR A 528 -7.82 -31.19 -14.97
N SER A 529 -6.60 -31.16 -15.53
CA SER A 529 -6.24 -31.84 -16.78
C SER A 529 -6.30 -33.37 -16.70
N GLY A 530 -6.50 -33.94 -15.51
CA GLY A 530 -6.52 -35.38 -15.28
C GLY A 530 -5.16 -35.99 -14.95
N THR A 531 -4.08 -35.24 -15.18
CA THR A 531 -2.71 -35.61 -14.82
C THR A 531 -2.54 -35.66 -13.29
N TRP A 532 -1.75 -36.62 -12.82
CA TRP A 532 -1.43 -36.77 -11.40
C TRP A 532 0.00 -36.30 -11.15
N TYR A 533 0.20 -35.63 -10.03
CA TYR A 533 1.47 -35.03 -9.63
C TYR A 533 1.82 -35.42 -8.20
N TYR A 534 3.11 -35.48 -7.89
CA TYR A 534 3.60 -35.84 -6.58
C TYR A 534 3.81 -34.61 -5.71
N VAL A 535 3.15 -34.61 -4.58
CA VAL A 535 3.12 -33.50 -3.62
C VAL A 535 3.89 -33.91 -2.38
N VAL A 536 4.67 -32.99 -1.81
CA VAL A 536 5.39 -33.15 -0.55
C VAL A 536 5.08 -31.95 0.34
N LYS A 537 4.64 -32.20 1.58
CA LYS A 537 4.24 -31.13 2.53
C LYS A 537 3.30 -30.10 1.88
N GLY A 538 2.29 -30.61 1.18
CA GLY A 538 1.25 -29.82 0.54
C GLY A 538 1.64 -29.13 -0.75
N LYS A 539 2.92 -29.05 -1.12
CA LYS A 539 3.40 -28.39 -2.34
C LYS A 539 3.77 -29.43 -3.39
N TRP A 540 3.41 -29.20 -4.65
CA TRP A 540 3.87 -30.02 -5.75
C TRP A 540 5.40 -30.01 -5.80
N ASN A 541 5.99 -31.20 -5.88
CA ASN A 541 7.43 -31.39 -6.00
C ASN A 541 7.77 -31.73 -7.45
N SER A 542 8.10 -30.72 -8.25
CA SER A 542 8.45 -30.81 -9.66
C SER A 542 9.80 -31.50 -9.91
N SER A 543 10.71 -31.53 -8.94
CA SER A 543 12.03 -32.18 -9.10
C SER A 543 12.03 -33.68 -8.79
N TYR A 544 10.93 -34.22 -8.23
CA TYR A 544 10.88 -35.62 -7.81
C TYR A 544 10.90 -36.59 -9.00
N ASN A 545 11.88 -37.49 -8.99
CA ASN A 545 11.98 -38.64 -9.88
C ASN A 545 12.06 -39.91 -9.03
N GLY A 546 11.14 -40.86 -9.23
CA GLY A 546 11.14 -42.08 -8.42
C GLY A 546 9.83 -42.85 -8.44
N ILE A 547 9.69 -43.78 -7.50
CA ILE A 547 8.48 -44.60 -7.33
C ILE A 547 7.69 -44.10 -6.12
N VAL A 548 6.44 -43.71 -6.34
CA VAL A 548 5.51 -43.31 -5.29
C VAL A 548 4.49 -44.41 -5.07
N LYS A 549 4.28 -44.80 -3.80
CA LYS A 549 3.17 -45.68 -3.42
C LYS A 549 1.93 -44.83 -3.14
N TYR A 550 0.83 -45.14 -3.83
CA TYR A 550 -0.46 -44.48 -3.64
C TYR A 550 -1.58 -45.52 -3.74
N ASN A 551 -2.50 -45.55 -2.76
CA ASN A 551 -3.58 -46.55 -2.66
C ASN A 551 -3.10 -48.00 -2.88
N GLY A 552 -1.97 -48.38 -2.27
CA GLY A 552 -1.42 -49.75 -2.34
C GLY A 552 -0.77 -50.13 -3.67
N LYS A 553 -0.69 -49.22 -4.65
CA LYS A 553 -0.01 -49.42 -5.94
C LYS A 553 1.21 -48.52 -6.05
N SER A 554 2.24 -49.02 -6.75
CA SER A 554 3.44 -48.25 -7.08
C SER A 554 3.26 -47.55 -8.41
N TYR A 555 3.61 -46.28 -8.47
CA TYR A 555 3.58 -45.47 -9.69
C TYR A 555 4.93 -44.84 -9.95
N ASN A 556 5.36 -44.83 -11.20
CA ASN A 556 6.52 -44.07 -11.60
C ASN A 556 6.15 -42.59 -11.68
N VAL A 557 7.04 -41.76 -11.15
CA VAL A 557 6.94 -40.30 -11.22
C VAL A 557 8.23 -39.78 -11.84
N ARG A 558 8.08 -38.91 -12.83
CA ARG A 558 9.18 -38.18 -13.47
C ARG A 558 8.84 -36.69 -13.47
N GLN A 559 9.79 -35.86 -13.06
CA GLN A 559 9.59 -34.40 -12.91
C GLN A 559 8.30 -34.09 -12.12
N GLY A 560 8.09 -34.81 -11.02
CA GLY A 560 6.90 -34.65 -10.20
C GLY A 560 5.59 -35.13 -10.84
N ARG A 561 5.58 -35.60 -12.08
CA ARG A 561 4.38 -36.08 -12.79
C ARG A 561 4.32 -37.60 -12.82
N LYS A 562 3.15 -38.16 -12.50
CA LYS A 562 2.86 -39.59 -12.64
C LYS A 562 2.87 -39.98 -14.12
N VAL A 563 3.73 -40.92 -14.49
CA VAL A 563 3.91 -41.43 -15.87
C VAL A 563 3.43 -42.86 -16.04
#